data_AF-F0H8C1-F1
#
_entry.id   AF-F0H8C1-F1
#
_cell.length_a   1.000
_cell.length_b   1.000
_cell.length_c   1.000
_cell.angle_alpha   90.00
_cell.angle_beta   90.00
_cell.angle_gamma   90.00
#
_symmetry.space_group_name_H-M   'P 1'
#
loop_
_entity.id
_entity.type
_entity.pdbx_description
1 polymer ?
#
loop_
_entity_poly.entity_id
_entity_poly.type
_entity_poly.pdbx_seq_one_letter_code
_entity_poly.pdbx_strand_id
1 'polypeptide(L)'
;MKNNCWVYILRNESGEITIGFSVDMDEKFTEISTRKEKLYYLRPFEEPFDGLAHKHLLDSLSKDTINLLVRRNREQTETYKEVFRKT
;
A
#
# COMPACT_ATOMS: atom_id res chain seq x y z
N MET A 1 10.22 -17.13 3.92
CA MET A 1 9.72 -15.93 3.22
C MET A 1 9.97 -14.74 4.13
N LYS A 2 11.14 -14.11 4.05
CA LYS A 2 11.53 -13.11 5.06
C LYS A 2 12.22 -11.95 4.37
N ASN A 3 11.67 -10.75 4.59
CA ASN A 3 12.17 -9.42 4.23
C ASN A 3 11.54 -8.74 2.99
N ASN A 4 10.32 -9.10 2.58
CA ASN A 4 9.62 -8.23 1.64
C ASN A 4 9.05 -7.02 2.38
N CYS A 5 9.53 -5.84 2.00
CA CYS A 5 8.98 -4.57 2.44
C CYS A 5 7.77 -4.23 1.58
N TRP A 6 6.81 -3.51 2.15
CA TRP A 6 5.55 -3.19 1.49
C TRP A 6 5.31 -1.70 1.51
N VAL A 7 4.97 -1.16 0.34
CA VAL A 7 4.46 0.20 0.22
C VAL A 7 2.96 0.10 -0.02
N TYR A 8 2.20 0.87 0.73
CA TYR A 8 0.75 0.86 0.65
C TYR A 8 0.17 2.26 0.66
N ILE A 9 -1.00 2.39 0.05
CA ILE A 9 -1.77 3.62 0.05
C ILE A 9 -3.13 3.35 0.66
N LEU A 10 -3.42 4.04 1.76
CA LEU A 10 -4.71 4.05 2.40
C LEU A 10 -5.49 5.27 1.97
N ARG A 11 -6.81 5.13 1.98
CA ARG A 11 -7.71 6.26 1.85
C ARG A 11 -8.76 6.19 2.94
N ASN A 12 -8.92 7.29 3.67
CA ASN A 12 -9.99 7.42 4.65
C ASN A 12 -11.31 7.81 3.97
N GLU A 13 -12.39 7.85 4.75
CA GLU A 13 -13.73 8.22 4.26
C GLU A 13 -13.79 9.68 3.77
N SER A 14 -12.98 10.57 4.36
CA SER A 14 -12.80 11.96 3.94
C SER A 14 -12.05 12.12 2.60
N GLY A 15 -11.52 11.01 2.05
CA GLY A 15 -10.79 10.99 0.80
C GLY A 15 -9.33 11.41 0.92
N GLU A 16 -8.80 11.58 2.13
CA GLU A 16 -7.37 11.80 2.38
C GLU A 16 -6.59 10.52 2.10
N ILE A 17 -5.39 10.70 1.56
CA ILE A 17 -4.53 9.63 1.09
C ILE A 17 -3.36 9.55 2.07
N THR A 18 -3.14 8.38 2.66
CA THR A 18 -2.01 8.11 3.54
C THR A 18 -1.10 7.09 2.87
N ILE A 19 0.16 7.47 2.65
CA ILE A 19 1.17 6.59 2.04
C ILE A 19 2.06 6.02 3.15
N GLY A 20 2.05 4.71 3.27
CA GLY A 20 2.79 3.98 4.30
C GLY A 20 3.85 3.06 3.72
N PHE A 21 4.86 2.78 4.54
CA PHE A 21 5.85 1.74 4.32
C PHE A 21 5.85 0.83 5.54
N SER A 22 5.75 -0.48 5.35
CA SER A 22 5.88 -1.46 6.42
C SER A 22 6.68 -2.66 5.99
N VAL A 23 7.48 -3.19 6.90
CA VAL A 23 8.16 -4.48 6.75
C VAL A 23 7.29 -5.65 7.19
N ASP A 24 6.28 -5.38 8.04
CA ASP A 24 5.30 -6.34 8.52
C ASP A 24 3.90 -5.87 8.09
N MET A 25 3.39 -6.49 7.04
CA MET A 25 2.11 -6.10 6.44
C MET A 25 0.92 -6.82 7.08
N ASP A 26 1.15 -7.94 7.77
CA ASP A 26 0.09 -8.73 8.42
C ASP A 26 -0.49 -7.99 9.63
N GLU A 27 0.40 -7.49 10.52
CA GLU A 27 0.02 -6.66 11.65
C GLU A 27 -0.65 -5.35 11.19
N LYS A 28 -0.07 -4.72 10.15
CA LYS A 28 -0.63 -3.48 9.60
C LYS A 28 -1.98 -3.69 8.94
N PHE A 29 -2.21 -4.79 8.24
CA PHE A 29 -3.51 -5.06 7.62
C PHE A 29 -4.61 -5.19 8.67
N THR A 30 -4.31 -5.83 9.80
CA THR A 30 -5.22 -5.93 10.95
C THR A 30 -5.52 -4.55 11.54
N GLU A 31 -4.52 -3.70 11.72
CA GLU A 31 -4.69 -2.32 12.19
C GLU A 31 -5.55 -1.48 11.22
N ILE A 32 -5.26 -1.54 9.92
CA ILE A 32 -5.98 -0.82 8.85
C ILE A 32 -7.46 -1.23 8.83
N SER A 33 -7.70 -2.55 8.92
CA SER A 33 -9.06 -3.11 8.94
C SER A 33 -9.84 -2.62 10.16
N THR A 34 -9.17 -2.47 11.31
CA THR A 34 -9.77 -1.95 12.55
C THR A 34 -10.13 -0.46 12.43
N ARG A 35 -9.31 0.34 11.75
CA ARG A 35 -9.50 1.79 11.58
C ARG A 35 -10.48 2.19 10.46
N LYS A 36 -11.14 1.22 9.81
CA LYS A 36 -12.02 1.41 8.63
C LYS A 36 -11.33 2.11 7.44
N GLU A 37 -10.01 2.13 7.41
CA GLU A 37 -9.25 2.70 6.30
C GLU A 37 -9.26 1.70 5.14
N LYS A 38 -9.48 2.19 3.92
CA LYS A 38 -9.50 1.32 2.74
C LYS A 38 -8.11 1.30 2.11
N LEU A 39 -7.59 0.09 1.91
CA LEU A 39 -6.34 -0.13 1.17
C LEU A 39 -6.60 0.00 -0.34
N TYR A 40 -6.04 1.04 -0.97
CA TYR A 40 -6.21 1.33 -2.41
C TYR A 40 -5.03 0.87 -3.26
N TYR A 41 -3.84 0.78 -2.69
CA TYR A 41 -2.63 0.34 -3.36
C TYR A 41 -1.80 -0.51 -2.43
N LEU A 42 -1.20 -1.57 -2.96
CA LEU A 42 -0.26 -2.41 -2.23
C LEU A 42 0.79 -2.92 -3.21
N ARG A 43 2.07 -2.77 -2.85
CA ARG A 43 3.18 -3.29 -3.65
C ARG A 43 4.29 -3.85 -2.77
N PRO A 44 4.73 -5.10 -2.98
CA PRO A 44 5.90 -5.66 -2.34
C PRO A 44 7.19 -5.17 -3.02
N PHE A 45 8.24 -5.09 -2.21
CA PHE A 45 9.61 -4.79 -2.58
C PHE A 45 10.54 -5.76 -1.87
N GLU A 46 11.52 -6.30 -2.58
CA GLU A 46 12.55 -7.15 -2.00
C GLU A 46 13.57 -6.32 -1.21
N GLU A 47 13.87 -5.11 -1.69
CA GLU A 47 14.80 -4.19 -1.02
C GLU A 47 14.07 -3.07 -0.27
N PRO A 48 14.39 -2.83 1.02
CA PRO A 48 13.82 -1.73 1.79
C PRO A 48 14.08 -0.35 1.16
N PHE A 49 15.24 -0.18 0.54
CA PHE A 49 15.63 1.06 -0.13
C PHE A 49 14.68 1.39 -1.29
N ASP A 50 14.38 0.42 -2.15
CA ASP A 50 13.43 0.59 -3.24
C ASP A 50 12.03 0.92 -2.74
N GLY A 51 11.58 0.26 -1.67
CA GLY A 51 10.30 0.57 -1.04
C GLY A 51 10.26 2.00 -0.49
N LEU A 52 11.33 2.46 0.16
CA LEU A 52 11.41 3.82 0.68
C LEU A 52 11.48 4.87 -0.43
N ALA A 53 12.27 4.62 -1.48
CA ALA A 53 12.34 5.47 -2.66
C ALA A 53 10.99 5.57 -3.35
N HIS A 54 10.27 4.45 -3.48
CA HIS A 54 8.94 4.42 -4.04
C HIS A 54 7.93 5.21 -3.19
N LYS A 55 7.99 5.06 -1.86
CA LYS A 55 7.20 5.87 -0.93
C LYS A 55 7.46 7.36 -1.12
N HIS A 56 8.72 7.79 -1.17
CA HIS A 56 9.08 9.19 -1.38
C HIS A 56 8.60 9.73 -2.73
N LEU A 57 8.66 8.90 -3.78
CA LEU A 57 8.13 9.25 -5.08
C LEU A 57 6.62 9.48 -4.98
N LEU A 58 5.87 8.56 -4.37
CA LEU A 58 4.43 8.69 -4.17
C LEU A 58 4.07 9.94 -3.34
N ASP A 59 4.85 10.27 -2.32
CA ASP A 59 4.64 11.45 -1.47
C ASP A 59 4.81 12.76 -2.25
N SER A 60 5.69 12.75 -3.25
CA SER A 60 5.92 13.88 -4.16
C SER A 60 4.86 13.97 -5.27
N LEU A 61 4.02 12.95 -5.46
CA LEU A 61 2.99 12.94 -6.50
C LEU A 61 1.71 13.66 -6.04
N SER A 62 1.04 14.28 -7.00
CA SER A 62 -0.30 14.82 -6.78
C SER A 62 -1.33 13.70 -6.59
N LYS A 63 -2.41 14.01 -5.86
CA LYS A 63 -3.53 13.08 -5.61
C LYS A 63 -4.10 12.49 -6.90
N ASP A 64 -4.19 13.27 -7.98
CA ASP A 64 -4.61 12.80 -9.31
C ASP A 64 -3.68 11.73 -9.90
N THR A 65 -2.37 11.94 -9.80
CA THR A 65 -1.38 10.98 -10.29
C THR A 65 -1.42 9.70 -9.47
N ILE A 66 -1.57 9.80 -8.14
CA ILE A 66 -1.76 8.64 -7.28
C ILE A 66 -3.03 7.87 -7.67
N ASN A 67 -4.15 8.56 -7.92
CA ASN A 67 -5.39 7.92 -8.35
C ASN A 67 -5.23 7.19 -9.70
N LEU A 68 -4.49 7.77 -10.64
CA LEU A 68 -4.14 7.13 -11.91
C LEU A 68 -3.30 5.86 -11.70
N LEU A 69 -2.28 5.94 -10.83
CA LEU A 69 -1.40 4.83 -10.52
C LEU A 69 -2.15 3.69 -9.83
N VAL A 70 -3.00 4.02 -8.85
CA VAL A 70 -3.93 3.08 -8.18
C VAL A 70 -4.83 2.39 -9.20
N ARG A 71 -5.43 3.13 -10.13
CA ARG A 71 -6.30 2.56 -11.17
C ARG A 71 -5.54 1.60 -12.09
N ARG A 72 -4.31 1.95 -12.49
CA ARG A 72 -3.47 1.12 -13.35
C ARG A 72 -2.99 -0.15 -12.66
N ASN A 73 -2.71 -0.09 -11.36
CA ASN A 73 -2.20 -1.21 -10.57
C ASN A 73 -3.29 -1.92 -9.76
N ARG A 74 -4.57 -1.68 -10.08
CA ARG A 74 -5.70 -2.26 -9.33
C ARG A 74 -5.68 -3.78 -9.34
N GLU A 75 -5.45 -4.38 -10.50
CA GLU A 75 -5.42 -5.85 -10.66
C GLU A 75 -4.33 -6.49 -9.80
N GLN A 76 -3.10 -5.95 -9.87
CA GLN A 76 -1.98 -6.41 -9.04
C GLN A 76 -2.26 -6.21 -7.54
N THR A 77 -2.83 -5.05 -7.17
CA THR A 77 -3.19 -4.75 -5.78
C THR A 77 -4.19 -5.75 -5.22
N GLU A 78 -5.21 -6.13 -6.00
CA GLU A 78 -6.19 -7.14 -5.58
C GLU A 78 -5.52 -8.52 -5.44
N THR A 79 -4.65 -8.92 -6.37
CA THR A 79 -3.87 -10.16 -6.24
C THR A 79 -3.05 -10.19 -4.95
N TYR A 80 -2.39 -9.08 -4.59
CA TYR A 80 -1.63 -9.01 -3.34
C TYR A 80 -2.53 -9.04 -2.12
N LYS A 81 -3.69 -8.38 -2.14
CA LYS A 81 -4.68 -8.47 -1.05
C LYS A 81 -5.17 -9.89 -0.83
N GLU A 82 -5.38 -10.67 -1.88
CA GLU A 82 -5.79 -12.06 -1.78
C GLU A 82 -4.75 -12.94 -1.06
N VAL A 83 -3.45 -12.63 -1.22
CA VAL A 83 -2.38 -13.31 -0.48
C VAL A 83 -2.54 -13.11 1.02
N PHE A 84 -2.86 -11.89 1.46
CA PHE A 84 -3.08 -11.58 2.89
C PHE A 84 -4.43 -12.07 3.43
N ARG A 85 -5.42 -12.32 2.57
CA ARG A 85 -6.75 -12.81 3.00
C ARG A 85 -6.80 -14.32 3.22
N LYS A 86 -5.82 -15.08 2.72
CA LYS A 86 -5.78 -16.55 2.78
C LYS A 86 -4.92 -17.12 3.93
N THR A 87 -4.31 -16.27 4.75
CA THR A 87 -3.61 -16.68 5.98
C THR A 87 -4.56 -16.54 7.17
#